data_AF-A0A804PES5-F1
#
_entry.id   AF-A0A804PES5-F1
#
_cell.length_a   1.000
_cell.length_b   1.000
_cell.length_c   1.000
_cell.angle_alpha   90.00
_cell.angle_beta   90.00
_cell.angle_gamma   90.00
#
_symmetry.space_group_name_H-M   'P 1'
#
loop_
_entity.id
_entity.type
_entity.pdbx_description
1 polymer ?
#
loop_
_entity_poly.entity_id
_entity_poly.type
_entity_poly.pdbx_seq_one_letter_code
_entity_poly.pdbx_strand_id
1 'polypeptide(L)'
;MEETAAAAPAEKASSYRYWVREATGDAAPLPVPRKLDPAANGNGNPPPLGSVWNQAGTWEEKNLNSWANSRIKDLLGSLGSLKFPTGNASVDEVSKCSGDAFQVTVRNKKRVGYNYELSLRFKA
;
A
#
# COMPACT_ATOMS: atom_id res chain seq x y z
N MET A 1 38.20 -25.24 61.21
CA MET A 1 37.04 -24.35 61.09
C MET A 1 37.48 -23.23 60.17
N GLU A 2 37.37 -23.43 58.84
CA GLU A 2 36.16 -23.09 58.05
C GLU A 2 35.70 -21.67 58.39
N GLU A 3 35.71 -20.72 57.46
CA GLU A 3 34.75 -20.69 56.36
C GLU A 3 35.25 -19.77 55.23
N THR A 4 35.45 -20.31 54.03
CA THR A 4 35.67 -19.53 52.80
C THR A 4 34.31 -19.05 52.31
N ALA A 5 34.00 -17.76 52.46
CA ALA A 5 32.77 -17.18 51.93
C ALA A 5 32.78 -17.24 50.40
N ALA A 6 32.00 -18.15 49.83
CA ALA A 6 31.76 -18.26 48.41
C ALA A 6 30.95 -17.04 47.92
N ALA A 7 31.54 -16.24 47.02
CA ALA A 7 30.83 -15.19 46.31
C ALA A 7 29.81 -15.83 45.36
N ALA A 8 28.52 -15.56 45.59
CA ALA A 8 27.42 -16.03 44.74
C ALA A 8 27.54 -15.47 43.30
N PRO A 9 27.19 -16.25 42.26
CA PRO A 9 27.17 -15.75 40.89
C PRO A 9 26.05 -14.72 40.75
N ALA A 10 26.40 -13.50 40.32
CA ALA A 10 25.43 -12.46 40.01
C ALA A 10 24.52 -12.94 38.85
N GLU A 11 23.20 -12.98 39.11
CA GLU A 11 22.19 -13.28 38.10
C GLU A 11 22.28 -12.26 36.95
N LYS A 12 22.52 -12.76 35.74
CA LYS A 12 22.52 -11.92 34.53
C LYS A 12 21.08 -11.54 34.21
N ALA A 13 20.69 -10.31 34.56
CA ALA A 13 19.44 -9.72 34.11
C ALA A 13 19.35 -9.79 32.58
N SER A 14 18.29 -10.43 32.06
CA SER A 14 18.01 -10.55 30.64
C SER A 14 17.65 -9.18 30.05
N SER A 15 18.67 -8.41 29.64
CA SER A 15 18.43 -7.10 29.05
C SER A 15 17.90 -7.23 27.61
N TYR A 16 16.78 -6.55 27.34
CA TYR A 16 16.14 -6.42 26.02
C TYR A 16 16.95 -5.47 25.10
N ARG A 17 18.23 -5.77 24.85
CA ARG A 17 19.15 -4.91 24.08
C ARG A 17 19.73 -5.59 22.84
N TYR A 18 18.90 -6.32 22.09
CA TYR A 18 19.31 -7.05 20.87
C TYR A 18 19.86 -6.14 19.75
N TRP A 19 19.57 -4.86 19.80
CA TRP A 19 19.95 -3.82 18.84
C TRP A 19 21.20 -3.02 19.21
N VAL A 20 21.71 -3.17 20.44
CA VAL A 20 22.90 -2.42 20.90
C VAL A 20 24.10 -3.31 20.69
N ARG A 21 24.80 -3.10 19.57
CA ARG A 21 26.06 -3.79 19.27
C ARG A 21 27.20 -3.07 19.97
N GLU A 22 27.47 -3.42 21.22
CA GLU A 22 28.81 -3.21 21.74
C GLU A 22 29.73 -4.27 21.13
N ALA A 23 30.93 -3.86 20.72
CA ALA A 23 31.91 -4.69 20.03
C ALA A 23 32.58 -5.68 20.99
N THR A 24 31.81 -6.52 21.66
CA THR A 24 32.32 -7.69 22.36
C THR A 24 32.60 -8.76 21.29
N GLY A 25 33.81 -9.33 21.29
CA GLY A 25 34.43 -10.10 20.20
C GLY A 25 33.73 -11.38 19.70
N ASP A 26 32.46 -11.58 20.03
CA ASP A 26 31.59 -12.70 19.61
C ASP A 26 30.38 -12.20 18.78
N ALA A 27 30.44 -10.98 18.23
CA ALA A 27 29.36 -10.45 17.41
C ALA A 27 29.41 -11.05 15.99
N ALA A 28 28.29 -11.61 15.54
CA ALA A 28 28.12 -12.07 14.17
C ALA A 28 28.51 -10.97 13.16
N PRO A 29 29.21 -11.32 12.06
CA PRO A 29 29.76 -10.34 11.13
C PRO A 29 28.66 -9.47 10.52
N LEU A 30 29.00 -8.20 10.27
CA LEU A 30 28.08 -7.23 9.69
C LEU A 30 27.54 -7.76 8.36
N PRO A 31 26.21 -7.70 8.12
CA PRO A 31 25.63 -8.19 6.88
C PRO A 31 26.15 -7.36 5.71
N VAL A 32 26.86 -8.01 4.79
CA VAL A 32 27.41 -7.37 3.58
C VAL A 32 26.32 -7.31 2.51
N PRO A 33 26.09 -6.17 1.83
CA PRO A 33 25.13 -6.07 0.74
C PRO A 33 25.47 -7.06 -0.38
N ARG A 34 24.53 -7.95 -0.72
CA ARG A 34 24.64 -8.82 -1.90
C ARG A 34 23.95 -8.15 -3.08
N LYS A 35 24.60 -8.13 -4.24
CA LYS A 35 23.95 -7.75 -5.50
C LYS A 35 22.83 -8.75 -5.78
N LEU A 36 21.65 -8.24 -6.11
CA LEU A 36 20.52 -9.06 -6.55
C LEU A 36 20.79 -9.51 -7.98
N ASP A 37 20.80 -10.82 -8.22
CA ASP A 37 20.88 -11.37 -9.58
C ASP A 37 19.56 -11.11 -10.30
N PRO A 38 19.57 -10.45 -11.48
CA PRO A 38 18.34 -10.11 -12.20
C PRO A 38 17.59 -11.37 -12.69
N ALA A 39 18.27 -12.52 -12.78
CA ALA A 39 17.67 -13.81 -13.16
C ALA A 39 16.87 -14.48 -12.03
N ALA A 40 17.01 -14.04 -10.77
CA ALA A 40 16.20 -14.55 -9.66
C ALA A 40 14.75 -14.01 -9.67
N ASN A 41 14.46 -13.06 -10.57
CA ASN A 41 13.18 -12.38 -10.65
C ASN A 41 12.19 -13.15 -11.56
N GLY A 42 11.80 -14.35 -11.12
CA GLY A 42 10.54 -15.01 -11.49
C GLY A 42 10.45 -15.63 -12.89
N ASN A 43 10.35 -16.96 -12.92
CA ASN A 43 9.96 -17.74 -14.10
C ASN A 43 8.58 -17.30 -14.61
N GLY A 44 8.51 -16.66 -15.80
CA GLY A 44 7.44 -16.69 -16.83
C GLY A 44 5.94 -16.59 -16.45
N ASN A 45 5.59 -16.51 -15.18
CA ASN A 45 4.23 -16.51 -14.68
C ASN A 45 3.70 -15.07 -14.74
N PRO A 46 2.42 -14.84 -15.07
CA PRO A 46 1.84 -13.52 -15.05
C PRO A 46 2.11 -12.85 -13.69
N PRO A 47 2.41 -11.54 -13.70
CA PRO A 47 2.73 -10.82 -12.48
C PRO A 47 1.60 -11.04 -11.46
N PRO A 48 1.94 -11.40 -10.22
CA PRO A 48 0.92 -11.65 -9.20
C PRO A 48 0.05 -10.42 -9.00
N LEU A 49 -1.21 -10.65 -8.61
CA LEU A 49 -2.15 -9.57 -8.37
C LEU A 49 -1.80 -8.86 -7.05
N GLY A 50 -1.15 -7.70 -7.15
CA GLY A 50 -0.69 -6.92 -6.00
C GLY A 50 0.79 -7.11 -5.73
N SER A 51 1.24 -6.68 -4.56
CA SER A 51 2.62 -6.83 -4.13
C SER A 51 2.97 -8.29 -3.80
N VAL A 52 4.27 -8.61 -3.75
CA VAL A 52 4.78 -9.93 -3.31
C VAL A 52 4.26 -10.30 -1.91
N TRP A 53 3.91 -9.31 -1.09
CA TRP A 53 3.31 -9.52 0.23
C TRP A 53 1.96 -10.26 0.17
N ASN A 54 1.17 -10.04 -0.89
CA ASN A 54 -0.14 -10.65 -1.07
C ASN A 54 -0.10 -12.12 -1.50
N GLN A 55 1.10 -12.72 -1.70
CA GLN A 55 1.22 -14.14 -2.04
C GLN A 55 0.65 -15.06 -0.95
N ALA A 56 0.73 -14.67 0.32
CA ALA A 56 0.15 -15.42 1.44
C ALA A 56 -1.34 -15.12 1.67
N GLY A 57 -1.98 -14.38 0.75
CA GLY A 57 -3.37 -13.97 0.85
C GLY A 57 -3.65 -12.88 1.88
N THR A 58 -2.67 -12.01 2.09
CA THR A 58 -2.77 -10.84 2.96
C THR A 58 -3.76 -9.80 2.42
N TRP A 59 -4.07 -8.79 3.22
CA TRP A 59 -4.87 -7.64 2.80
C TRP A 59 -3.95 -6.54 2.27
N GLU A 60 -4.25 -6.00 1.09
CA GLU A 60 -3.57 -4.86 0.49
C GLU A 60 -4.62 -3.86 -0.01
N GLU A 61 -4.47 -2.58 0.34
CA GLU A 61 -5.31 -1.50 -0.16
C GLU A 61 -4.49 -0.51 -0.97
N LYS A 62 -5.04 -0.13 -2.11
CA LYS A 62 -4.52 0.93 -2.96
C LYS A 62 -5.55 2.05 -3.06
N ASN A 63 -5.19 3.23 -2.57
CA ASN A 63 -5.97 4.44 -2.77
C ASN A 63 -5.91 4.86 -4.25
N LEU A 64 -7.08 5.07 -4.86
CA LEU A 64 -7.25 5.49 -6.24
C LEU A 64 -7.96 6.85 -6.35
N ASN A 65 -8.09 7.60 -5.24
CA ASN A 65 -8.87 8.84 -5.18
C ASN A 65 -8.39 9.86 -6.21
N SER A 66 -7.08 10.11 -6.28
CA SER A 66 -6.50 11.08 -7.23
C SER A 66 -6.78 10.68 -8.68
N TRP A 67 -6.56 9.41 -9.02
CA TRP A 67 -6.83 8.88 -10.35
C TRP A 67 -8.32 8.96 -10.71
N ALA A 68 -9.20 8.55 -9.81
CA ALA A 68 -10.64 8.55 -10.01
C ALA A 68 -11.18 9.98 -10.17
N ASN A 69 -10.73 10.93 -9.34
CA ASN A 69 -11.09 12.34 -9.45
C ASN A 69 -10.71 12.93 -10.81
N SER A 70 -9.49 12.67 -11.28
CA SER A 70 -9.07 13.12 -12.62
C SER A 70 -9.94 12.46 -13.69
N ARG A 71 -10.11 11.12 -13.61
CA ARG A 71 -10.81 10.36 -14.62
C ARG A 71 -12.29 10.75 -14.76
N ILE A 72 -12.96 11.02 -13.64
CA ILE A 72 -14.36 11.47 -13.64
C ILE A 72 -14.47 12.83 -14.31
N LYS A 73 -13.59 13.79 -13.98
CA LYS A 73 -13.58 15.11 -14.62
C LYS A 73 -13.32 15.02 -16.12
N ASP A 74 -12.36 14.21 -16.54
CA ASP A 74 -12.04 14.01 -17.95
C ASP A 74 -13.21 13.40 -18.73
N LEU A 75 -13.85 12.37 -18.16
CA LEU A 75 -15.01 11.73 -18.77
C LEU A 75 -16.18 12.69 -18.90
N LEU A 76 -16.51 13.44 -17.84
CA LEU A 76 -17.61 14.40 -17.84
C LEU A 76 -17.33 15.57 -18.78
N GLY A 77 -16.10 16.06 -18.87
CA GLY A 77 -15.71 17.12 -19.81
C GLY A 77 -15.67 16.64 -21.26
N SER A 78 -15.46 15.34 -21.49
CA SER A 78 -15.51 14.75 -22.83
C SER A 78 -16.95 14.44 -23.29
N LEU A 79 -17.95 14.58 -22.43
CA LEU A 79 -19.34 14.38 -22.82
C LEU A 79 -19.78 15.54 -23.73
N GLY A 80 -20.05 15.20 -24.99
CA GLY A 80 -20.62 16.14 -25.94
C GLY A 80 -22.06 16.52 -25.62
N SER A 81 -22.65 17.36 -26.47
CA SER A 81 -24.04 17.76 -26.33
C SER A 81 -24.97 16.58 -26.61
N LEU A 82 -25.83 16.27 -25.63
CA LEU A 82 -26.86 15.25 -25.70
C LEU A 82 -28.11 15.82 -26.39
N LYS A 83 -28.63 15.07 -27.37
CA LYS A 83 -29.81 15.42 -28.16
C LYS A 83 -31.06 14.94 -27.44
N PHE A 84 -31.96 15.86 -27.10
CA PHE A 84 -33.29 15.56 -26.56
C PHE A 84 -34.36 16.01 -27.56
N PRO A 85 -35.60 15.48 -27.49
CA PRO A 85 -36.71 15.91 -28.35
C PRO A 85 -37.00 17.42 -28.25
N THR A 86 -36.70 18.03 -27.10
CA THR A 86 -37.02 19.42 -26.76
C THR A 86 -35.82 20.38 -26.88
N GLY A 87 -34.65 19.90 -27.31
CA GLY A 87 -33.42 20.70 -27.38
C GLY A 87 -32.15 19.89 -27.18
N ASN A 88 -31.02 20.57 -27.03
CA ASN A 88 -29.74 19.94 -26.72
C ASN A 88 -29.35 20.30 -25.28
N ALA A 89 -28.71 19.41 -24.55
CA ALA A 89 -28.10 19.78 -23.27
C ALA A 89 -26.65 19.32 -23.21
N SER A 90 -25.82 20.07 -22.51
CA SER A 90 -24.40 19.79 -22.31
C SER A 90 -24.04 20.01 -20.85
N VAL A 91 -23.03 19.28 -20.38
CA VAL A 91 -22.43 19.53 -19.07
C VAL A 91 -21.56 20.77 -19.21
N ASP A 92 -21.87 21.82 -18.45
CA ASP A 92 -21.13 23.08 -18.45
C ASP A 92 -19.93 22.99 -17.49
N GLU A 93 -20.16 22.45 -16.29
CA GLU A 93 -19.13 22.35 -15.27
C GLU A 93 -19.42 21.24 -14.25
N VAL A 94 -18.35 20.67 -13.69
CA VAL A 94 -18.39 19.82 -12.48
C VAL A 94 -18.07 20.69 -11.26
N SER A 95 -19.09 21.14 -10.52
CA SER A 95 -18.93 22.06 -9.39
C SER A 95 -18.37 21.38 -8.13
N LYS A 96 -18.72 20.12 -7.89
CA LYS A 96 -18.18 19.32 -6.78
C LYS A 96 -17.92 17.89 -7.25
N CYS A 97 -16.75 17.36 -6.94
CA CYS A 97 -16.39 15.95 -7.13
C CYS A 97 -15.61 15.50 -5.91
N SER A 98 -16.30 14.85 -4.97
CA SER A 98 -15.73 14.41 -3.70
C SER A 98 -16.16 12.98 -3.41
N GLY A 99 -15.23 12.18 -2.92
CA GLY A 99 -15.48 10.79 -2.64
C GLY A 99 -14.20 9.99 -2.60
N ASP A 100 -14.39 8.69 -2.46
CA ASP A 100 -13.32 7.73 -2.24
C ASP A 100 -13.38 6.59 -3.26
N ALA A 101 -12.22 6.17 -3.72
CA ALA A 101 -11.99 5.02 -4.58
C ALA A 101 -10.84 4.19 -4.02
N PHE A 102 -11.12 2.94 -3.69
CA PHE A 102 -10.11 2.01 -3.20
C PHE A 102 -10.13 0.72 -4.02
N GLN A 103 -8.94 0.23 -4.33
CA GLN A 103 -8.75 -1.14 -4.77
C GLN A 103 -8.22 -1.95 -3.60
N VAL A 104 -9.01 -2.91 -3.14
CA VAL A 104 -8.66 -3.85 -2.09
C VAL A 104 -8.33 -5.20 -2.73
N THR A 105 -7.21 -5.79 -2.35
CA THR A 105 -6.78 -7.11 -2.80
C THR A 105 -6.66 -8.04 -1.62
N VAL A 106 -7.46 -9.11 -1.58
CA VAL A 106 -7.48 -10.11 -0.50
C VAL A 106 -7.40 -11.49 -1.11
N ARG A 107 -6.48 -12.35 -0.64
CA ARG A 107 -6.35 -13.74 -1.15
C ARG A 107 -6.25 -13.78 -2.68
N ASN A 108 -5.44 -12.89 -3.24
CA ASN A 108 -5.24 -12.76 -4.69
C ASN A 108 -6.52 -12.42 -5.49
N LYS A 109 -7.56 -11.87 -4.83
CA LYS A 109 -8.81 -11.41 -5.46
C LYS A 109 -8.90 -9.90 -5.40
N LYS A 110 -9.12 -9.26 -6.54
CA LYS A 110 -9.41 -7.83 -6.65
C LYS A 110 -10.84 -7.54 -6.20
N ARG A 111 -10.99 -6.51 -5.38
CA ARG A 111 -12.25 -5.87 -5.00
C ARG A 111 -12.07 -4.37 -5.19
N VAL A 112 -13.02 -3.72 -5.84
CA VAL A 112 -12.99 -2.27 -6.03
C VAL A 112 -14.21 -1.70 -5.35
N GLY A 113 -14.00 -0.75 -4.44
CA GLY A 113 -15.05 0.01 -3.79
C GLY A 113 -14.91 1.47 -4.16
N TYR A 114 -16.01 2.12 -4.47
CA TYR A 114 -16.05 3.54 -4.74
C TYR A 114 -17.34 4.16 -4.22
N ASN A 115 -17.25 5.39 -3.75
CA ASN A 115 -18.39 6.21 -3.36
C ASN A 115 -18.08 7.66 -3.70
N TYR A 116 -18.87 8.27 -4.58
CA TYR A 116 -18.65 9.63 -5.06
C TYR A 116 -19.94 10.43 -5.03
N GLU A 117 -19.81 11.66 -4.55
CA GLU A 117 -20.82 12.71 -4.63
C GLU A 117 -20.40 13.71 -5.72
N LEU A 118 -21.25 13.88 -6.72
CA LEU A 118 -21.03 14.77 -7.85
C LEU A 118 -22.10 15.85 -7.90
N SER A 119 -21.68 17.09 -8.10
CA SER A 119 -22.57 18.21 -8.41
C SER A 119 -22.19 18.75 -9.79
N LEU A 120 -23.17 18.81 -10.69
CA LEU A 120 -22.99 19.17 -12.10
C LEU A 120 -23.86 20.36 -12.44
N ARG A 121 -23.32 21.25 -13.28
CA ARG A 121 -24.08 22.33 -13.94
C ARG A 121 -24.28 21.97 -15.40
N PHE A 122 -25.48 22.23 -15.90
CA PHE A 122 -25.87 21.92 -17.27
C PHE A 122 -26.25 23.19 -18.02
N LYS A 123 -25.93 23.22 -19.30
CA LYS A 123 -26.35 24.24 -20.25
C LYS A 123 -27.25 23.59 -21.30
N ALA A 124 -28.45 24.16 -21.47
CA ALA A 124 -29.41 23.82 -22.52
C ALA A 124 -29.29 24.80 -23.70
#